data_AF-A0A357Z6V6-F1
#
_entry.id   AF-A0A357Z6V6-F1
#
_cell.length_a   1.000
_cell.length_b   1.000
_cell.length_c   1.000
_cell.angle_alpha   90.00
_cell.angle_beta   90.00
_cell.angle_gamma   90.00
#
_symmetry.space_group_name_H-M   'P 1'
#
loop_
_entity.id
_entity.type
_entity.pdbx_description
1 polymer ?
#
loop_
_entity_poly.entity_id
_entity_poly.type
_entity_poly.pdbx_seq_one_letter_code
_entity_poly.pdbx_strand_id
1 'polypeptide(L)'
;MCKIQRVSLSTLKIEKKGVILLKFNGMTLISEQQLPSIIKRLAHQILETYPGLTNAVIIGLQPRGIYLSDRIVAALHQELPADQVVYGKLDITFYRDDIRRELHLATQTDLPFSIEGKTVILIDDV
;
A
#
# COMPACT_ATOMS: atom_id res chain seq x y z
N MET A 1 -6.65 -20.61 7.27
CA MET A 1 -6.19 -19.57 8.24
C MET A 1 -5.20 -18.66 7.51
N CYS A 2 -5.47 -17.35 7.40
CA CYS A 2 -4.69 -16.38 6.62
C CYS A 2 -3.60 -15.72 7.49
N LYS A 3 -2.42 -15.44 6.92
CA LYS A 3 -1.31 -14.75 7.62
C LYS A 3 -1.24 -13.29 7.13
N ILE A 4 -1.47 -12.33 8.03
CA ILE A 4 -1.43 -10.89 7.72
C ILE A 4 -0.07 -10.32 8.13
N GLN A 5 0.60 -9.62 7.22
CA GLN A 5 1.79 -8.82 7.53
C GLN A 5 1.59 -7.36 7.12
N ARG A 6 1.91 -6.44 8.04
CA ARG A 6 1.75 -5.00 7.87
C ARG A 6 3.07 -4.37 7.46
N VAL A 7 3.11 -3.72 6.30
CA VAL A 7 4.20 -2.81 5.94
C VAL A 7 3.74 -1.39 6.30
N SER A 8 4.25 -0.88 7.42
CA SER A 8 3.90 0.45 7.93
C SER A 8 5.07 1.40 7.74
N LEU A 9 4.87 2.48 6.99
CA LEU A 9 5.73 3.66 7.08
C LEU A 9 4.99 4.64 8.00
N SER A 10 5.58 5.04 9.11
CA SER A 10 4.87 5.66 10.24
C SER A 10 4.79 7.19 10.24
N THR A 11 5.10 7.88 9.14
CA THR A 11 4.67 9.28 8.95
C THR A 11 4.61 9.69 7.46
N LEU A 12 3.54 9.33 6.75
CA LEU A 12 3.26 9.76 5.38
C LEU A 12 1.99 10.60 5.29
N LYS A 13 2.13 11.81 4.73
CA LYS A 13 0.98 12.63 4.32
C LYS A 13 1.03 12.79 2.81
N ILE A 14 0.11 12.14 2.12
CA ILE A 14 -0.03 12.21 0.67
C ILE A 14 -0.97 13.38 0.33
N GLU A 15 -0.45 14.44 -0.28
CA GLU A 15 -1.27 15.56 -0.79
C GLU A 15 -1.53 15.40 -2.29
N LYS A 16 -2.75 15.74 -2.72
CA LYS A 16 -3.26 15.53 -4.08
C LYS A 16 -2.31 16.09 -5.15
N LYS A 17 -2.18 15.32 -6.25
CA LYS A 17 -1.26 15.43 -7.40
C LYS A 17 0.10 14.75 -7.19
N GLY A 18 0.15 13.43 -7.40
CA GLY A 18 1.33 12.69 -7.92
C GLY A 18 2.67 12.77 -7.15
N VAL A 19 2.71 13.52 -6.05
CA VAL A 19 3.91 13.99 -5.38
C VAL A 19 3.76 13.65 -3.90
N ILE A 20 4.57 12.70 -3.41
CA ILE A 20 4.61 12.34 -1.99
C ILE A 20 5.67 13.24 -1.35
N LEU A 21 5.23 14.35 -0.73
CA LEU A 21 6.08 15.26 0.04
C LEU A 21 5.94 14.96 1.53
N LEU A 22 6.97 14.36 2.11
CA LEU A 22 6.99 14.10 3.55
C LEU A 22 7.51 15.32 4.29
N LYS A 23 6.62 16.02 4.99
CA LYS A 23 6.98 17.19 5.81
C LYS A 23 6.74 16.93 7.29
N PHE A 24 7.76 17.18 8.12
CA PHE A 24 7.68 17.17 9.58
C PHE A 24 8.14 18.54 10.11
N ASN A 25 7.28 19.27 10.82
CA ASN A 25 7.57 20.64 11.32
C ASN A 25 8.15 21.60 10.25
N GLY A 26 7.72 21.49 8.99
CA GLY A 26 8.22 22.31 7.89
C GLY A 26 9.49 21.79 7.19
N MET A 27 10.09 20.71 7.69
CA MET A 27 11.25 20.04 7.09
C MET A 27 10.82 18.90 6.17
N THR A 28 11.41 18.83 4.97
CA THR A 28 11.21 17.69 4.06
C THR A 28 12.00 16.48 4.57
N LEU A 29 11.30 15.40 4.96
CA LEU A 29 11.88 14.13 5.41
C LEU A 29 12.35 13.26 4.24
N ILE A 30 11.55 13.22 3.18
CA ILE A 30 11.84 12.49 1.94
C ILE A 30 11.56 13.44 0.80
N SER A 31 12.60 13.72 0.01
CA SER A 31 12.46 14.54 -1.18
C SER A 31 11.86 13.74 -2.34
N GLU A 32 11.31 14.44 -3.32
CA GLU A 32 10.80 13.83 -4.55
C GLU A 32 11.86 13.00 -5.28
N GLN A 33 13.13 13.39 -5.17
CA GLN A 33 14.27 12.69 -5.76
C GLN A 33 14.60 11.39 -5.03
N GLN A 34 14.30 11.30 -3.73
CA GLN A 34 14.53 10.13 -2.90
C GLN A 34 13.37 9.11 -2.97
N LEU A 35 12.17 9.57 -3.28
CA LEU A 35 10.98 8.72 -3.29
C LEU A 35 11.10 7.49 -4.22
N PRO A 36 11.59 7.60 -5.48
CA PRO A 36 11.73 6.44 -6.36
C PRO A 36 12.67 5.37 -5.82
N SER A 37 13.80 5.76 -5.22
CA SER A 37 14.77 4.81 -4.67
C SER A 37 14.22 4.10 -3.43
N ILE A 38 13.43 4.81 -2.62
CA ILE A 38 12.73 4.23 -1.47
C ILE A 38 11.67 3.23 -1.92
N ILE A 39 10.85 3.57 -2.92
CA ILE A 39 9.84 2.65 -3.48
C ILE A 39 10.52 1.39 -4.02
N LYS A 40 11.61 1.55 -4.78
CA LYS A 40 12.36 0.41 -5.32
C LYS A 40 12.92 -0.48 -4.20
N ARG A 41 13.47 0.13 -3.14
CA ARG A 41 13.95 -0.61 -1.97
C ARG A 41 12.83 -1.38 -1.28
N LEU A 42 11.65 -0.78 -1.10
CA LEU A 42 10.49 -1.47 -0.50
C LEU A 42 10.03 -2.65 -1.36
N ALA A 43 9.98 -2.48 -2.68
CA ALA A 43 9.66 -3.56 -3.61
C ALA A 43 10.67 -4.72 -3.49
N HIS A 44 11.97 -4.42 -3.45
CA HIS A 44 13.01 -5.44 -3.26
C HIS A 44 12.88 -6.16 -1.92
N GLN A 45 12.60 -5.44 -0.82
CA GLN A 45 12.38 -6.04 0.50
C GLN A 45 11.18 -7.01 0.51
N ILE A 46 10.12 -6.65 -0.22
CA ILE A 46 8.97 -7.55 -0.42
C ILE A 46 9.42 -8.81 -1.15
N LEU A 47 10.21 -8.70 -2.22
CA LEU A 47 10.69 -9.86 -2.99
C LEU A 47 11.69 -10.72 -2.21
N GLU A 48 12.55 -10.11 -1.38
CA GLU A 48 13.46 -10.83 -0.48
C GLU A 48 12.68 -11.67 0.54
N THR A 49 11.58 -11.12 1.06
CA THR A 49 10.74 -11.82 2.05
C THR A 49 9.78 -12.82 1.38
N TYR A 50 9.31 -12.51 0.17
CA TYR A 50 8.32 -13.26 -0.59
C TYR A 50 8.76 -13.47 -2.04
N PRO A 51 9.74 -14.36 -2.28
CA PRO A 51 10.25 -14.60 -3.63
C PRO A 51 9.14 -15.01 -4.60
N GLY A 52 9.03 -14.27 -5.71
CA GLY A 52 8.07 -14.51 -6.79
C GLY A 52 6.59 -14.36 -6.42
N LEU A 53 6.26 -13.88 -5.21
CA LEU A 53 4.89 -13.62 -4.74
C LEU A 53 3.88 -14.78 -4.91
N THR A 54 4.36 -16.02 -5.06
CA THR A 54 3.56 -17.18 -5.48
C THR A 54 2.35 -17.50 -4.59
N ASN A 55 2.45 -17.23 -3.28
CA ASN A 55 1.34 -17.35 -2.33
C ASN A 55 1.11 -16.06 -1.52
N ALA A 56 1.39 -14.90 -2.13
CA ALA A 56 1.20 -13.61 -1.50
C ALA A 56 0.27 -12.73 -2.34
N VAL A 57 -0.48 -11.87 -1.66
CA VAL A 57 -1.30 -10.84 -2.28
C VAL A 57 -1.02 -9.50 -1.62
N ILE A 58 -1.09 -8.44 -2.40
CA ILE A 58 -0.85 -7.08 -1.94
C ILE A 58 -2.20 -6.38 -1.82
N ILE A 59 -2.44 -5.70 -0.71
CA ILE A 59 -3.66 -4.93 -0.49
C ILE A 59 -3.26 -3.52 -0.03
N GLY A 60 -3.64 -2.52 -0.85
CA GLY A 60 -3.51 -1.11 -0.49
C GLY A 60 -4.70 -0.65 0.34
N LEU A 61 -4.43 0.03 1.46
CA LEU A 61 -5.49 0.61 2.28
C LEU A 61 -5.93 1.97 1.73
N GLN A 62 -7.23 2.14 1.58
CA GLN A 62 -7.83 3.41 1.15
C GLN A 62 -8.02 4.38 2.33
N PRO A 63 -8.05 5.70 2.08
CA PRO A 63 -7.99 6.36 0.76
C PRO A 63 -6.59 6.79 0.30
N ARG A 64 -5.58 6.81 1.18
CA ARG A 64 -4.25 7.36 0.86
C ARG A 64 -3.18 6.27 0.66
N GLY A 65 -3.21 5.17 1.39
CA GLY A 65 -2.30 4.03 1.19
C GLY A 65 -2.30 3.47 -0.25
N ILE A 66 -3.37 3.68 -1.03
CA ILE A 66 -3.42 3.29 -2.44
C ILE A 66 -2.32 3.93 -3.29
N TYR A 67 -1.98 5.21 -3.10
CA TYR A 67 -0.98 5.87 -3.94
C TYR A 67 0.42 5.28 -3.74
N LEU A 68 0.75 4.91 -2.50
CA LEU A 68 2.00 4.24 -2.19
C LEU A 68 1.99 2.81 -2.76
N SER A 69 0.92 2.06 -2.52
CA SER A 69 0.80 0.68 -2.98
C SER A 69 0.81 0.56 -4.51
N ASP A 70 0.13 1.45 -5.24
CA ASP A 70 0.15 1.50 -6.71
C ASP A 70 1.59 1.66 -7.23
N ARG A 71 2.41 2.49 -6.56
CA ARG A 71 3.80 2.73 -6.95
C ARG A 71 4.72 1.56 -6.62
N ILE A 72 4.50 0.89 -5.48
CA ILE A 72 5.23 -0.32 -5.11
C ILE A 72 4.89 -1.45 -6.09
N VAL A 73 3.61 -1.66 -6.40
CA VAL A 73 3.14 -2.65 -7.38
C VAL A 73 3.73 -2.38 -8.76
N ALA A 74 3.77 -1.12 -9.19
CA ALA A 74 4.43 -0.75 -10.44
C ALA A 74 5.93 -1.08 -10.45
N ALA A 75 6.63 -0.93 -9.31
CA ALA A 75 8.03 -1.34 -9.19
C ALA A 75 8.18 -2.87 -9.18
N LEU A 76 7.27 -3.60 -8.54
CA LEU A 76 7.27 -5.07 -8.55
C LEU A 76 7.04 -5.64 -9.96
N HIS A 77 6.17 -5.03 -10.76
CA HIS A 77 5.96 -5.41 -12.17
C HIS A 77 7.20 -5.22 -13.06
N GLN A 78 8.20 -4.45 -12.63
CA GLN A 78 9.46 -4.33 -13.37
C GLN A 78 10.39 -5.53 -13.11
N GLU A 79 10.20 -6.22 -11.98
CA GLU A 79 11.06 -7.31 -11.53
C GLU A 79 10.39 -8.68 -11.72
N LEU A 80 9.05 -8.73 -11.80
CA LEU A 80 8.24 -9.94 -11.96
C LEU A 80 7.23 -9.83 -13.12
N PRO A 81 6.83 -10.96 -13.72
CA PRO A 81 5.67 -11.04 -14.60
C PRO A 81 4.40 -10.46 -13.96
N ALA A 82 3.55 -9.81 -14.77
CA ALA A 82 2.36 -9.11 -14.28
C ALA A 82 1.34 -10.03 -13.60
N ASP A 83 1.26 -11.30 -14.01
CA ASP A 83 0.37 -12.31 -13.43
C ASP A 83 0.81 -12.79 -12.03
N GLN A 84 2.06 -12.51 -11.62
CA GLN A 84 2.56 -12.86 -10.29
C GLN A 84 2.22 -11.83 -9.21
N VAL A 85 1.87 -10.61 -9.59
CA VAL A 85 1.58 -9.54 -8.63
C VAL A 85 0.07 -9.39 -8.47
N VAL A 86 -0.51 -10.16 -7.54
CA VAL A 86 -1.93 -10.06 -7.22
C VAL A 86 -2.18 -8.88 -6.28
N TYR A 87 -2.91 -7.88 -6.74
CA TYR A 87 -3.09 -6.60 -6.04
C TYR A 87 -4.56 -6.15 -5.97
N GLY A 88 -5.00 -5.70 -4.79
CA GLY A 88 -6.32 -5.13 -4.55
C GLY A 88 -6.30 -3.93 -3.61
N LYS A 89 -7.45 -3.27 -3.45
CA LYS A 89 -7.63 -2.05 -2.65
C LYS A 89 -8.75 -2.27 -1.65
N LEU A 90 -8.46 -2.09 -0.38
CA LEU A 90 -9.42 -2.28 0.71
C LEU A 90 -9.85 -0.93 1.28
N ASP A 91 -11.15 -0.67 1.25
CA ASP A 91 -11.72 0.45 2.00
C ASP A 91 -12.05 0.01 3.44
N ILE A 92 -11.34 0.62 4.40
CA ILE A 92 -11.53 0.38 5.82
C ILE A 92 -12.48 1.39 6.47
N THR A 93 -13.03 2.35 5.71
CA THR A 93 -13.89 3.43 6.20
C THR A 93 -14.94 2.88 7.17
N PHE A 94 -15.88 2.04 6.73
CA PHE A 94 -16.99 1.57 7.57
C PHE A 94 -16.62 0.72 8.81
N TYR A 95 -15.36 0.31 8.97
CA TYR A 95 -14.91 -0.48 10.11
C TYR A 95 -14.28 0.35 11.23
N ARG A 96 -14.29 1.68 11.13
CA ARG A 96 -13.77 2.56 12.18
C ARG A 96 -14.89 2.99 13.15
N ASP A 97 -14.67 2.79 14.45
CA ASP A 97 -15.65 3.06 15.51
C ASP A 97 -16.08 4.54 15.62
N ASP A 98 -15.28 5.45 15.06
CA ASP A 98 -15.48 6.90 15.03
C ASP A 98 -16.48 7.38 13.95
N ILE A 99 -16.95 6.51 13.05
CA ILE A 99 -17.82 6.87 11.91
C ILE A 99 -19.25 7.23 12.30
N ARG A 100 -19.67 6.99 13.54
CA ARG A 100 -21.05 7.31 13.97
C ARG A 100 -21.39 8.81 13.92
N ARG A 101 -20.43 9.70 13.63
CA ARG A 101 -20.60 11.16 13.71
C ARG A 101 -20.50 11.92 12.38
N GLU A 102 -19.98 11.33 11.30
CA GLU A 102 -19.80 12.01 10.00
C GLU A 102 -20.21 11.13 8.81
N LEU A 103 -20.87 11.72 7.80
CA LEU A 103 -21.21 11.08 6.54
C LEU A 103 -19.93 10.90 5.69
N HIS A 104 -19.15 9.87 5.97
CA HIS A 104 -18.05 9.47 5.09
C HIS A 104 -18.60 8.71 3.88
N LEU A 105 -18.34 9.23 2.68
CA LEU A 105 -18.56 8.50 1.43
C LEU A 105 -17.51 7.39 1.36
N ALA A 106 -17.94 6.15 1.56
CA ALA A 106 -17.06 5.02 1.33
C ALA A 106 -16.66 4.94 -0.14
N THR A 107 -15.40 4.60 -0.34
CA THR A 107 -14.86 4.25 -1.64
C THR A 107 -15.06 2.75 -1.87
N GLN A 108 -15.21 2.33 -3.11
CA GLN A 108 -15.42 0.93 -3.43
C GLN A 108 -14.19 0.10 -3.01
N THR A 109 -14.40 -0.98 -2.27
CA THR A 109 -13.37 -2.03 -2.09
C THR A 109 -13.23 -2.77 -3.41
N ASP A 110 -12.01 -2.87 -3.91
CA ASP A 110 -11.66 -3.55 -5.15
C ASP A 110 -10.73 -4.72 -4.83
N LEU A 111 -11.31 -5.89 -4.58
CA LEU A 111 -10.59 -7.11 -4.22
C LEU A 111 -11.09 -8.26 -5.11
N PRO A 112 -10.66 -8.33 -6.38
CA PRO A 112 -11.19 -9.26 -7.37
C PRO A 112 -10.70 -10.72 -7.20
N PHE A 113 -10.17 -11.06 -6.03
CA PHE A 113 -9.58 -12.36 -5.73
C PHE A 113 -9.84 -12.77 -4.27
N SER A 114 -9.75 -14.08 -4.01
CA SER A 114 -9.78 -14.59 -2.63
C SER A 114 -8.42 -14.42 -1.95
N ILE A 115 -8.46 -14.03 -0.68
CA ILE A 115 -7.30 -13.94 0.23
C ILE A 115 -7.10 -15.23 1.05
N GLU A 116 -8.02 -16.18 0.95
CA GLU A 116 -7.99 -17.39 1.77
C GLU A 116 -6.74 -18.24 1.47
N GLY A 117 -6.03 -18.66 2.54
CA GLY A 117 -4.82 -19.47 2.43
C GLY A 117 -3.59 -18.73 1.89
N LYS A 118 -3.72 -17.44 1.58
CA LYS A 118 -2.63 -16.59 1.08
C LYS A 118 -1.99 -15.79 2.20
N THR A 119 -0.77 -15.31 1.94
CA THR A 119 -0.14 -14.27 2.75
C THR A 119 -0.63 -12.91 2.27
N VAL A 120 -1.17 -12.10 3.17
CA VAL A 120 -1.67 -10.76 2.83
C VAL A 120 -0.66 -9.70 3.27
N ILE A 121 -0.16 -8.94 2.30
CA ILE A 121 0.75 -7.81 2.50
C ILE A 121 -0.08 -6.54 2.47
N LEU A 122 -0.26 -5.90 3.63
CA LEU A 122 -0.98 -4.64 3.74
C LEU A 122 -0.04 -3.45 3.60
N ILE A 123 -0.41 -2.50 2.76
CA ILE A 123 0.32 -1.25 2.55
C ILE A 123 -0.55 -0.08 3.02
N ASP A 124 -0.02 0.70 3.96
CA ASP A 124 -0.70 1.82 4.62
C ASP A 124 0.22 3.04 4.74
N ASP A 125 -0.39 4.23 4.75
CA ASP A 125 0.29 5.51 4.95
C ASP A 125 -0.02 6.07 6.36
N VAL A 126 0.68 5.53 7.36
CA VAL A 126 0.59 6.05 8.74
C VAL A 126 1.38 7.33 8.88
#